data_AF-A0A1H0WNP8-F1
#
_entry.id   AF-A0A1H0WNP8-F1
#
_cell.length_a   1.000
_cell.length_b   1.000
_cell.length_c   1.000
_cell.angle_alpha   90.00
_cell.angle_beta   90.00
_cell.angle_gamma   90.00
#
_symmetry.space_group_name_H-M   'P 1'
#
loop_
_entity.id
_entity.type
_entity.pdbx_description
1 polymer ?
#
loop_
_entity_poly.entity_id
_entity_poly.type
_entity_poly.pdbx_seq_one_letter_code
_entity_poly.pdbx_strand_id
1 'polypeptide(L)'
;MGCPILSTGTHSGGSLLPPLCMALLTAALPASAGFVQPAPAQPSPAASAAQLAGGARRNEEWLTIHGFPEVPDGDLVQINPTAQPWQDQVAVDLRVSRSAMRMNYRNVPYRSYQGMAVFDCVRRKGWYLSLQYYQEPLWRGPVTARLDFREHEAPVTFAGVPGDPADKLVRAACRNR
;
A
#
# COMPACT_ATOMS: atom_id res chain seq x y z
N MET A 1 17.99 -57.30 -8.78
CA MET A 1 17.02 -57.64 -7.71
C MET A 1 16.36 -56.33 -7.33
N GLY A 2 15.27 -55.92 -7.96
CA GLY A 2 13.90 -56.30 -7.62
C GLY A 2 13.07 -55.01 -7.67
N CYS A 3 12.33 -54.81 -8.77
CA CYS A 3 11.36 -53.73 -8.98
C CYS A 3 10.04 -54.01 -8.19
N PRO A 4 8.92 -53.32 -8.47
CA PRO A 4 8.54 -51.94 -8.14
C PRO A 4 7.13 -51.90 -7.48
N ILE A 5 6.62 -50.76 -6.97
CA ILE A 5 5.15 -50.55 -6.92
C ILE A 5 4.78 -49.11 -7.30
N LEU A 6 4.02 -49.07 -8.40
CA LEU A 6 3.18 -48.04 -8.96
C LEU A 6 2.02 -47.72 -7.98
N SER A 7 1.67 -46.45 -7.79
CA SER A 7 0.28 -46.14 -7.42
C SER A 7 -0.19 -44.87 -8.09
N THR A 8 -0.96 -45.10 -9.14
CA THR A 8 -1.84 -44.19 -9.86
C THR A 8 -3.03 -43.83 -8.99
N GLY A 9 -3.18 -42.55 -8.66
CA GLY A 9 -4.37 -42.00 -8.02
C GLY A 9 -5.15 -41.14 -9.00
N THR A 10 -5.95 -41.79 -9.84
CA THR A 10 -6.98 -41.19 -10.69
C THR A 10 -8.15 -40.78 -9.82
N HIS A 11 -8.59 -39.53 -9.86
CA HIS A 11 -9.95 -39.19 -9.41
C HIS A 11 -10.64 -38.30 -10.45
N SER A 12 -11.64 -38.94 -11.06
CA SER A 12 -12.61 -38.42 -11.99
C SER A 12 -13.64 -37.54 -11.28
N GLY A 13 -14.25 -36.64 -12.05
CA GLY A 13 -15.68 -36.39 -11.96
C GLY A 13 -16.09 -35.04 -11.39
N GLY A 14 -16.85 -34.29 -12.19
CA GLY A 14 -17.71 -33.23 -11.66
C GLY A 14 -17.95 -32.02 -12.56
N SER A 15 -18.29 -32.23 -13.84
CA SER A 15 -18.98 -31.20 -14.63
C SER A 15 -20.40 -30.99 -14.09
N LEU A 16 -20.75 -29.77 -13.70
CA LEU A 16 -22.12 -29.30 -13.51
C LEU A 16 -22.20 -27.78 -13.81
N LEU A 17 -22.40 -27.46 -15.09
CA LEU A 17 -23.30 -26.39 -15.55
C LEU A 17 -24.75 -26.96 -15.50
N PRO A 18 -25.86 -26.19 -15.66
CA PRO A 18 -26.10 -24.77 -16.03
C PRO A 18 -27.18 -24.14 -15.04
N PRO A 19 -28.01 -23.10 -15.32
CA PRO A 19 -28.21 -22.33 -16.55
C PRO A 19 -28.28 -20.79 -16.44
N LEU A 20 -27.97 -20.23 -17.61
CA LEU A 20 -28.53 -19.02 -18.21
C LEU A 20 -29.90 -18.61 -17.66
N CYS A 21 -29.99 -17.40 -17.13
CA CYS A 21 -31.23 -16.65 -17.08
C CYS A 21 -31.08 -15.44 -18.01
N MET A 22 -31.55 -15.63 -19.24
CA MET A 22 -31.87 -14.56 -20.19
C MET A 22 -33.02 -13.73 -19.59
N ALA A 23 -32.79 -12.44 -19.37
CA ALA A 23 -33.87 -11.46 -19.29
C ALA A 23 -33.69 -10.48 -20.46
N LEU A 24 -34.49 -10.74 -21.49
CA LEU A 24 -34.67 -9.93 -22.68
C LEU A 24 -35.60 -8.75 -22.39
N LEU A 25 -35.29 -7.62 -23.04
CA LEU A 25 -36.21 -6.66 -23.64
C LEU A 25 -37.30 -6.01 -22.76
N THR A 26 -37.24 -4.68 -22.65
CA THR A 26 -38.34 -3.84 -23.15
C THR A 26 -37.88 -2.39 -23.37
N ALA A 27 -38.19 -1.90 -24.56
CA ALA A 27 -37.97 -0.56 -25.05
C ALA A 27 -39.00 0.43 -24.48
N ALA A 28 -38.67 1.73 -24.48
CA ALA A 28 -39.56 2.79 -24.96
C ALA A 28 -38.87 4.16 -24.87
N LEU A 29 -38.56 4.75 -26.04
CA LEU A 29 -38.49 6.21 -26.20
C LEU A 29 -39.91 6.78 -26.22
N PRO A 30 -40.10 8.01 -25.70
CA PRO A 30 -40.62 9.09 -26.55
C PRO A 30 -39.79 10.39 -26.36
N ALA A 31 -39.33 11.02 -27.43
CA ALA A 31 -40.04 12.02 -28.23
C ALA A 31 -40.06 13.43 -27.57
N SER A 32 -39.12 14.22 -28.06
CA SER A 32 -39.02 15.67 -28.20
C SER A 32 -40.27 16.52 -27.89
N ALA A 33 -40.11 17.54 -27.05
CA ALA A 33 -40.76 18.85 -27.21
C ALA A 33 -40.08 19.91 -26.33
N GLY A 34 -39.80 21.08 -26.90
CA GLY A 34 -39.58 22.32 -26.12
C GLY A 34 -38.21 22.97 -26.24
N PHE A 35 -37.82 23.39 -27.45
CA PHE A 35 -36.88 24.52 -27.58
C PHE A 35 -37.64 25.80 -27.24
N VAL A 36 -37.33 26.40 -26.08
CA VAL A 36 -37.58 27.81 -25.80
C VAL A 36 -36.26 28.39 -25.33
N GLN A 37 -35.64 29.19 -26.19
CA GLN A 37 -34.44 29.97 -25.92
C GLN A 37 -34.85 31.30 -25.26
N PRO A 38 -34.53 31.54 -23.98
CA PRO A 38 -34.55 32.89 -23.43
C PRO A 38 -33.25 33.63 -23.79
N ALA A 39 -33.39 34.92 -24.10
CA ALA A 39 -32.34 35.87 -24.48
C ALA A 39 -31.17 35.95 -23.46
N PRO A 40 -29.96 36.35 -23.90
CA PRO A 40 -28.82 36.52 -23.01
C PRO A 40 -29.03 37.71 -22.07
N ALA A 41 -29.36 37.44 -20.82
CA ALA A 41 -29.30 38.43 -19.76
C ALA A 41 -27.83 38.68 -19.39
N GLN A 42 -27.44 39.95 -19.40
CA GLN A 42 -26.10 40.42 -19.11
C GLN A 42 -25.67 40.11 -17.66
N PRO A 43 -24.37 39.94 -17.40
CA PRO A 43 -23.87 39.57 -16.07
C PRO A 43 -23.92 40.76 -15.10
N SER A 44 -24.66 40.61 -14.00
CA SER A 44 -24.53 41.48 -12.82
C SER A 44 -23.30 41.06 -12.00
N PRO A 45 -22.41 42.00 -11.62
CA PRO A 45 -21.24 41.72 -10.79
C PRO A 45 -21.65 41.74 -9.32
N ALA A 46 -22.09 40.60 -8.79
CA ALA A 46 -22.20 40.40 -7.35
C ALA A 46 -21.08 39.45 -6.90
N ALA A 47 -20.09 40.04 -6.22
CA ALA A 47 -18.93 39.39 -5.65
C ALA A 47 -19.34 38.13 -4.85
N SER A 48 -18.98 36.96 -5.36
CA SER A 48 -18.90 35.74 -4.56
C SER A 48 -17.48 35.56 -4.07
N ALA A 49 -17.40 35.62 -2.75
CA ALA A 49 -16.32 35.27 -1.85
C ALA A 49 -15.13 34.50 -2.45
N ALA A 50 -13.97 35.13 -2.23
CA ALA A 50 -12.72 34.48 -1.91
C ALA A 50 -12.88 33.08 -1.30
N GLN A 51 -12.16 32.12 -1.86
CA GLN A 51 -11.02 31.45 -1.23
C GLN A 51 -10.77 30.18 -2.04
N LEU A 52 -9.87 30.29 -3.02
CA LEU A 52 -9.07 29.16 -3.44
C LEU A 52 -8.23 28.76 -2.23
N ALA A 53 -8.81 27.96 -1.34
CA ALA A 53 -8.04 27.08 -0.49
C ALA A 53 -7.42 26.01 -1.41
N GLY A 54 -6.46 26.44 -2.22
CA GLY A 54 -5.36 25.58 -2.63
C GLY A 54 -4.58 25.24 -1.38
N GLY A 55 -5.18 24.42 -0.51
CA GLY A 55 -4.42 23.70 0.48
C GLY A 55 -3.35 23.01 -0.33
N ALA A 56 -2.11 23.43 -0.14
CA ALA A 56 -0.97 22.64 -0.54
C ALA A 56 -1.20 21.29 0.14
N ARG A 57 -1.80 20.34 -0.59
CA ARG A 57 -1.51 18.95 -0.36
C ARG A 57 -0.01 18.92 -0.57
N ARG A 58 0.75 19.03 0.52
CA ARG A 58 2.09 18.48 0.56
C ARG A 58 1.86 17.07 0.09
N ASN A 59 2.13 16.83 -1.19
CA ASN A 59 2.14 15.50 -1.72
C ASN A 59 3.19 14.84 -0.83
N GLU A 60 2.73 13.96 0.06
CA GLU A 60 3.58 13.29 1.01
C GLU A 60 4.48 12.43 0.13
N GLU A 61 5.60 13.01 -0.30
CA GLU A 61 6.40 12.48 -1.38
C GLU A 61 7.25 11.37 -0.78
N TRP A 62 6.67 10.18 -0.77
CA TRP A 62 7.32 8.98 -0.30
C TRP A 62 8.53 8.69 -1.17
N LEU A 63 9.72 8.70 -0.57
CA LEU A 63 10.97 8.38 -1.25
C LEU A 63 11.12 6.87 -1.39
N THR A 64 11.28 6.40 -2.62
CA THR A 64 11.53 4.98 -2.90
C THR A 64 12.99 4.62 -2.62
N ILE A 65 13.19 3.67 -1.71
CA ILE A 65 14.51 3.12 -1.36
C ILE A 65 14.81 1.84 -2.15
N HIS A 66 13.75 1.07 -2.46
CA HIS A 66 13.84 -0.17 -3.20
C HIS A 66 12.54 -0.41 -3.98
N GLY A 67 12.65 -0.97 -5.18
CA GLY A 67 11.52 -1.38 -6.01
C GLY A 67 10.99 -0.29 -6.93
N PHE A 68 9.85 -0.58 -7.56
CA PHE A 68 9.18 0.27 -8.54
C PHE A 68 7.70 0.42 -8.14
N PRO A 69 7.23 1.63 -7.79
CA PRO A 69 5.83 1.86 -7.39
C PRO A 69 4.78 1.41 -8.41
N GLU A 70 5.14 1.42 -9.69
CA GLU A 70 4.33 1.01 -10.83
C GLU A 70 4.19 -0.52 -10.97
N VAL A 71 4.99 -1.31 -10.24
CA VAL A 71 4.93 -2.79 -10.23
C VAL A 71 4.28 -3.26 -8.93
N PRO A 72 2.94 -3.40 -8.88
CA PRO A 72 2.22 -3.67 -7.63
C PRO A 72 2.57 -5.01 -6.97
N ASP A 73 2.98 -6.00 -7.77
CA ASP A 73 3.36 -7.33 -7.30
C ASP A 73 4.86 -7.47 -6.98
N GLY A 74 5.62 -6.37 -7.03
CA GLY A 74 7.03 -6.32 -6.66
C GLY A 74 7.26 -6.08 -5.16
N ASP A 75 8.50 -6.26 -4.72
CA ASP A 75 8.95 -5.70 -3.45
C ASP A 75 9.13 -4.18 -3.60
N LEU A 76 8.59 -3.41 -2.67
CA LEU A 76 8.65 -1.95 -2.65
C LEU A 76 8.92 -1.48 -1.22
N VAL A 77 9.94 -0.65 -1.03
CA VAL A 77 10.26 0.00 0.26
C VAL A 77 10.30 1.50 0.04
N GLN A 78 9.47 2.22 0.78
CA GLN A 78 9.44 3.68 0.74
C GLN A 78 9.48 4.27 2.14
N ILE A 79 10.00 5.49 2.24
CA ILE A 79 10.07 6.26 3.48
C ILE A 79 9.49 7.66 3.29
N ASN A 80 8.94 8.23 4.36
CA ASN A 80 8.66 9.64 4.41
C ASN A 80 9.99 10.39 4.61
N PRO A 81 10.39 11.31 3.71
CA PRO A 81 11.65 12.06 3.85
C PRO A 81 11.63 13.03 5.04
N THR A 82 10.47 13.28 5.65
CA THR A 82 10.31 14.15 6.82
C THR A 82 10.64 13.37 8.09
N ALA A 83 11.94 13.26 8.38
CA ALA A 83 12.43 12.68 9.62
C ALA A 83 12.00 13.51 10.84
N GLN A 84 11.63 12.83 11.93
CA GLN A 84 11.19 13.44 13.18
C GLN A 84 12.22 13.14 14.29
N PRO A 85 12.55 14.11 15.16
CA PRO A 85 13.38 13.82 16.32
C PRO A 85 12.63 12.88 17.26
N TRP A 86 13.31 11.84 17.74
CA TRP A 86 12.78 10.92 18.75
C TRP A 86 13.87 10.65 19.78
N GLN A 87 13.77 11.28 20.96
CA GLN A 87 14.86 11.28 21.95
C GLN A 87 16.19 11.69 21.27
N ASP A 88 17.26 10.92 21.45
CA ASP A 88 18.57 11.13 20.82
C ASP A 88 18.69 10.48 19.42
N GLN A 89 17.58 10.00 18.86
CA GLN A 89 17.52 9.24 17.62
C GLN A 89 16.67 9.97 16.57
N VAL A 90 16.39 9.28 15.46
CA VAL A 90 15.59 9.80 14.35
C VAL A 90 14.46 8.82 14.05
N ALA A 91 13.21 9.28 14.16
CA ALA A 91 12.02 8.54 13.74
C ALA A 91 11.68 8.85 12.28
N VAL A 92 11.28 7.82 11.54
CA VAL A 92 10.86 7.90 10.14
C VAL A 92 9.67 6.98 9.91
N ASP A 93 8.64 7.52 9.26
CA ASP A 93 7.55 6.70 8.73
C ASP A 93 8.02 5.95 7.49
N LEU A 94 7.69 4.67 7.42
CA LEU A 94 8.00 3.82 6.27
C LEU A 94 6.80 2.98 5.88
N ARG A 95 6.84 2.52 4.64
CA ARG A 95 5.83 1.65 4.09
C ARG A 95 6.47 0.66 3.13
N VAL A 96 6.05 -0.59 3.24
CA VAL A 96 6.62 -1.71 2.50
C VAL A 96 5.53 -2.56 1.88
N SER A 97 5.68 -2.89 0.60
CA SER A 97 4.92 -3.92 -0.10
C SER A 97 5.85 -5.08 -0.43
N ARG A 98 5.35 -6.32 -0.34
CA ARG A 98 6.11 -7.53 -0.63
C ARG A 98 5.61 -8.20 -1.90
N SER A 99 6.54 -8.83 -2.62
CA SER A 99 6.23 -9.63 -3.80
C SER A 99 5.45 -10.92 -3.49
N ALA A 100 5.46 -11.38 -2.24
CA ALA A 100 4.74 -12.56 -1.77
C ALA A 100 4.27 -12.39 -0.33
N MET A 101 3.30 -13.21 0.10
CA MET A 101 2.84 -13.27 1.49
C MET A 101 3.99 -13.69 2.42
N ARG A 102 4.09 -13.08 3.60
CA ARG A 102 5.10 -13.39 4.63
C ARG A 102 4.49 -13.41 6.02
N MET A 103 5.22 -13.97 6.98
CA MET A 103 4.86 -13.94 8.39
C MET A 103 5.62 -12.82 9.10
N ASN A 104 4.91 -12.05 9.93
CA ASN A 104 5.51 -11.00 10.74
C ASN A 104 6.12 -11.56 12.05
N TYR A 105 6.62 -10.66 12.91
CA TYR A 105 7.22 -10.99 14.21
C TYR A 105 6.30 -11.76 15.18
N ARG A 106 4.98 -11.73 14.97
CA ARG A 106 3.98 -12.48 15.77
C ARG A 106 3.30 -13.59 14.96
N ASN A 107 3.94 -14.05 13.89
CA ASN A 107 3.45 -15.11 13.01
C ASN A 107 2.08 -14.82 12.36
N VAL A 108 1.78 -13.55 12.11
CA VAL A 108 0.59 -13.11 11.36
C VAL A 108 0.98 -12.91 9.89
N PRO A 109 0.19 -13.46 8.94
CA PRO A 109 0.46 -13.29 7.51
C PRO A 109 0.24 -11.83 7.08
N TYR A 110 1.13 -11.32 6.23
CA TYR A 110 1.04 -10.00 5.65
C TYR A 110 1.62 -9.96 4.23
N ARG A 111 1.09 -9.05 3.40
CA ARG A 111 1.59 -8.73 2.07
C ARG A 111 2.17 -7.32 1.98
N SER A 112 1.71 -6.42 2.84
CA SER A 112 2.29 -5.09 2.99
C SER A 112 2.12 -4.56 4.41
N TYR A 113 2.90 -3.54 4.78
CA TYR A 113 2.79 -2.86 6.07
C TYR A 113 3.22 -1.39 5.99
N GLN A 114 2.68 -0.60 6.90
CA GLN A 114 3.11 0.77 7.20
C GLN A 114 3.53 0.86 8.66
N GLY A 115 4.40 1.78 9.01
CA GLY A 115 4.73 2.00 10.41
C GLY A 115 5.84 2.99 10.64
N MET A 116 6.19 3.15 11.91
CA MET A 116 7.23 4.05 12.37
C MET A 116 8.45 3.24 12.80
N ALA A 117 9.62 3.62 12.29
CA ALA A 117 10.90 3.11 12.75
C ALA A 117 11.76 4.23 13.30
N VAL A 118 12.63 3.88 14.25
CA VAL A 118 13.66 4.78 14.78
C VAL A 118 15.04 4.27 14.44
N PHE A 119 15.96 5.22 14.28
CA PHE A 119 17.33 4.98 13.87
C PHE A 119 18.29 5.67 14.84
N ASP A 120 19.14 4.85 15.46
CA ASP A 120 20.34 5.29 16.15
C ASP A 120 21.42 5.53 15.10
N CYS A 121 21.69 6.80 14.82
CA CYS A 121 22.67 7.21 13.82
C CYS A 121 24.12 6.98 14.24
N VAL A 122 24.39 6.87 15.55
CA VAL A 122 25.72 6.55 16.08
C VAL A 122 26.02 5.08 15.90
N ARG A 123 25.09 4.20 16.29
CA ARG A 123 25.23 2.74 16.16
C ARG A 123 24.85 2.21 14.79
N ARG A 124 24.27 3.05 13.92
CA ARG A 124 23.83 2.71 12.57
C ARG A 124 22.83 1.54 12.55
N LYS A 125 21.91 1.53 13.53
CA LYS A 125 20.88 0.50 13.69
C LYS A 125 19.51 1.13 13.79
N GLY A 126 18.48 0.38 13.44
CA GLY A 126 17.10 0.80 13.64
C GLY A 126 16.18 -0.34 14.03
N TRP A 127 15.05 0.02 14.62
CA TRP A 127 13.97 -0.87 15.01
C TRP A 127 12.63 -0.20 14.82
N TYR A 128 11.58 -1.00 14.68
CA TYR A 128 10.22 -0.53 14.60
C TYR A 128 9.71 -0.11 15.99
N LEU A 129 8.92 0.96 16.03
CA LEU A 129 8.10 1.33 17.19
C LEU A 129 6.67 0.82 17.03
N SER A 130 6.15 0.88 15.80
CA SER A 130 4.82 0.39 15.48
C SER A 130 4.73 -0.10 14.04
N LEU A 131 3.85 -1.08 13.80
CA LEU A 131 3.57 -1.65 12.48
C LEU A 131 2.08 -1.94 12.32
N GLN A 132 1.54 -1.54 11.17
CA GLN A 132 0.20 -1.83 10.70
C GLN A 132 0.26 -2.72 9.46
N TYR A 133 -0.42 -3.87 9.48
CA TYR A 133 -0.30 -4.90 8.45
C TYR A 133 -1.55 -5.06 7.60
N TYR A 134 -1.33 -5.45 6.35
CA TYR A 134 -2.35 -5.69 5.33
C TYR A 134 -2.07 -7.01 4.61
N GLN A 135 -3.11 -7.67 4.12
CA GLN A 135 -2.98 -8.90 3.31
C GLN A 135 -2.93 -8.64 1.80
N GLU A 136 -3.15 -7.40 1.37
CA GLU A 136 -3.00 -6.98 -0.03
C GLU A 136 -1.69 -6.20 -0.25
N PRO A 137 -1.13 -6.17 -1.48
CA PRO A 137 0.00 -5.33 -1.79
C PRO A 137 -0.39 -3.84 -1.76
N LEU A 138 0.62 -2.98 -1.60
CA LEU A 138 0.48 -1.52 -1.61
C LEU A 138 -0.47 -0.97 -0.54
N TRP A 139 -0.49 -1.59 0.65
CA TRP A 139 -1.24 -1.14 1.83
C TRP A 139 -2.74 -1.03 1.61
N ARG A 140 -3.28 -1.89 0.75
CA ARG A 140 -4.70 -1.95 0.41
C ARG A 140 -5.46 -2.91 1.33
N GLY A 141 -6.78 -2.77 1.29
CA GLY A 141 -7.69 -3.63 2.05
C GLY A 141 -7.73 -3.30 3.55
N PRO A 142 -8.41 -4.14 4.33
CA PRO A 142 -8.52 -3.95 5.77
C PRO A 142 -7.18 -4.16 6.48
N VAL A 143 -6.99 -3.40 7.55
CA VAL A 143 -5.90 -3.63 8.50
C VAL A 143 -6.15 -4.96 9.22
N THR A 144 -5.18 -5.87 9.14
CA THR A 144 -5.28 -7.22 9.71
C THR A 144 -4.58 -7.36 11.05
N ALA A 145 -3.60 -6.49 11.33
CA ALA A 145 -2.95 -6.40 12.64
C ALA A 145 -2.34 -5.01 12.86
N ARG A 146 -2.24 -4.59 14.12
CA ARG A 146 -1.42 -3.47 14.59
C ARG A 146 -0.55 -3.97 15.74
N LEU A 147 0.75 -3.73 15.66
CA LEU A 147 1.72 -4.13 16.66
C LEU A 147 2.54 -2.93 17.09
N ASP A 148 2.71 -2.77 18.40
CA ASP A 148 3.68 -1.86 19.00
C ASP A 148 4.85 -2.65 19.56
N PHE A 149 6.03 -2.06 19.54
CA PHE A 149 7.28 -2.70 19.91
C PHE A 149 8.06 -1.83 20.88
N ARG A 150 8.80 -2.48 21.78
CA ARG A 150 9.83 -1.82 22.58
C ARG A 150 11.08 -1.59 21.75
N GLU A 151 11.92 -0.70 22.25
CA GLU A 151 13.24 -0.49 21.67
C GLU A 151 14.02 -1.81 21.55
N HIS A 152 14.62 -2.01 20.38
CA HIS A 152 15.37 -3.20 19.96
C HIS A 152 14.57 -4.52 19.81
N GLU A 153 13.26 -4.54 20.04
CA GLU A 153 12.44 -5.76 19.92
C GLU A 153 12.26 -6.22 18.46
N ALA A 154 12.10 -5.28 17.54
CA ALA A 154 11.85 -5.55 16.12
C ALA A 154 12.85 -4.80 15.21
N PRO A 155 14.04 -5.37 14.96
CA PRO A 155 15.06 -4.72 14.12
C PRO A 155 14.58 -4.45 12.68
N VAL A 156 15.03 -3.35 12.08
CA VAL A 156 14.80 -3.05 10.66
C VAL A 156 15.82 -3.82 9.82
N THR A 157 15.41 -4.92 9.19
CA THR A 157 16.30 -5.78 8.39
C THR A 157 15.83 -6.02 6.96
N PHE A 158 14.55 -5.79 6.66
CA PHE A 158 13.91 -6.09 5.36
C PHE A 158 14.33 -7.45 4.78
N ALA A 159 14.30 -8.51 5.59
CA ALA A 159 14.79 -9.83 5.22
C ALA A 159 14.28 -10.29 3.84
N GLY A 160 15.19 -10.83 3.02
CA GLY A 160 14.89 -11.34 1.68
C GLY A 160 14.48 -10.28 0.65
N VAL A 161 14.88 -9.02 0.82
CA VAL A 161 14.85 -7.97 -0.20
C VAL A 161 16.28 -7.73 -0.70
N PRO A 162 16.56 -7.79 -2.02
CA PRO A 162 17.92 -7.66 -2.53
C PRO A 162 18.47 -6.24 -2.43
N GLY A 163 19.80 -6.11 -2.32
CA GLY A 163 20.50 -4.83 -2.41
C GLY A 163 20.50 -3.98 -1.14
N ASP A 164 20.43 -4.63 0.02
CA ASP A 164 20.56 -4.05 1.37
C ASP A 164 19.78 -2.73 1.57
N PRO A 165 18.43 -2.81 1.50
CA PRO A 165 17.59 -1.63 1.71
C PRO A 165 17.65 -1.10 3.15
N ALA A 166 18.02 -1.93 4.14
CA ALA A 166 18.13 -1.51 5.53
C ALA A 166 19.25 -0.48 5.67
N ASP A 167 20.45 -0.78 5.16
CA ASP A 167 21.57 0.15 5.29
C ASP A 167 21.39 1.41 4.44
N LYS A 168 20.75 1.30 3.26
CA LYS A 168 20.32 2.48 2.47
C LYS A 168 19.38 3.39 3.25
N LEU A 169 18.45 2.80 3.98
CA LEU A 169 17.47 3.54 4.75
C LEU A 169 18.10 4.20 5.99
N VAL A 170 19.02 3.52 6.68
CA VAL A 170 19.83 4.13 7.76
C VAL A 170 20.63 5.31 7.23
N ARG A 171 21.27 5.18 6.06
CA ARG A 171 22.00 6.30 5.41
C ARG A 171 21.07 7.47 5.08
N ALA A 172 19.88 7.20 4.57
CA ALA A 172 18.90 8.22 4.24
C ALA A 172 18.41 8.96 5.50
N ALA A 173 18.07 8.23 6.56
CA ALA A 173 17.59 8.80 7.82
C ALA A 173 18.67 9.63 8.54
N CYS A 174 19.94 9.22 8.46
CA CYS A 174 21.05 9.81 9.22
C CYS A 174 21.89 10.82 8.44
N ARG A 175 21.46 11.28 7.25
CA ARG A 175 22.28 12.15 6.38
C ARG A 175 22.70 13.48 7.01
N ASN A 176 21.91 14.01 7.94
CA ASN A 176 22.09 15.35 8.53
C ASN A 176 22.33 15.31 10.05
N ARG A 177 22.76 14.16 10.59
CA ARG A 177 23.05 13.96 12.02
C ARG A 177 24.55 13.85 12.26
#